data_AF-A0A7X2MQJ9-F1
#
_entry.id   AF-A0A7X2MQJ9-F1
#
_cell.length_a   1.000
_cell.length_b   1.000
_cell.length_c   1.000
_cell.angle_alpha   90.00
_cell.angle_beta   90.00
_cell.angle_gamma   90.00
#
_symmetry.space_group_name_H-M   'P 1'
#
loop_
_entity.id
_entity.type
_entity.pdbx_description
1 polymer ?
#
loop_
_entity_poly.entity_id
_entity_poly.type
_entity_poly.pdbx_seq_one_letter_code
_entity_poly.pdbx_strand_id
1 'polypeptide(L)'
;MTNTRFTSRLRHLAATSLLILAPVSVFAEQAPAAPGIDAKAWILIDYASGKVLTESSADQRLDPASLTKMMTSYVVGQAIKAGKIKPDDLV
;
A
#
# COMPACT_ATOMS: atom_id res chain seq x y z
N MET A 1 6.58 56.57 -37.04
CA MET A 1 6.32 56.71 -35.59
C MET A 1 5.35 55.60 -35.17
N THR A 2 5.78 54.33 -35.18
CA THR A 2 4.88 53.16 -35.01
C THR A 2 5.73 51.91 -34.71
N ASN A 3 6.21 51.72 -33.48
CA ASN A 3 6.83 50.44 -33.07
C ASN A 3 6.54 50.01 -31.62
N THR A 4 5.78 50.78 -30.86
CA THR A 4 5.59 50.56 -29.42
C THR A 4 4.44 49.61 -29.07
N ARG A 5 3.51 49.33 -30.00
CA ARG A 5 2.34 48.45 -29.75
C ARG A 5 2.62 46.95 -30.00
N PHE A 6 3.62 46.63 -30.81
CA PHE A 6 3.95 45.25 -31.18
C PHE A 6 4.72 44.52 -30.05
N THR A 7 5.61 45.23 -29.36
CA THR A 7 6.41 44.70 -28.25
C THR A 7 5.57 44.43 -27.00
N SER A 8 4.50 45.19 -26.75
CA SER A 8 3.54 44.94 -25.67
C SER A 8 2.77 43.62 -25.87
N ARG A 9 2.25 43.35 -27.07
CA ARG A 9 1.52 42.09 -27.34
C ARG A 9 2.43 40.86 -27.23
N LEU A 10 3.68 40.98 -27.67
CA LEU A 10 4.67 39.90 -27.55
C LEU A 10 5.07 39.61 -26.08
N ARG A 11 5.13 40.66 -25.24
CA ARG A 11 5.36 40.52 -23.79
C ARG A 11 4.18 39.87 -23.06
N HIS A 12 2.94 40.21 -23.45
CA HIS A 12 1.75 39.58 -22.87
C HIS A 12 1.64 38.11 -23.29
N LEU A 13 1.94 37.76 -24.56
CA LEU A 13 2.00 36.38 -25.05
C LEU A 13 3.07 35.54 -24.33
N ALA A 14 4.26 36.09 -24.12
CA ALA A 14 5.33 35.43 -23.37
C ALA A 14 4.96 35.22 -21.88
N ALA A 15 4.30 36.21 -21.25
CA ALA A 15 3.85 36.10 -19.86
C ALA A 15 2.73 35.06 -19.68
N THR A 16 1.78 34.96 -20.62
CA THR A 16 0.76 33.90 -20.59
C THR A 16 1.33 32.51 -20.87
N SER A 17 2.34 32.41 -21.74
CA SER A 17 3.01 31.13 -22.03
C SER A 17 3.82 30.62 -20.84
N LEU A 18 4.38 31.52 -20.03
CA LEU A 18 5.15 31.16 -18.83
C LEU A 18 4.24 30.68 -17.68
N LEU A 19 3.00 31.17 -17.62
CA LEU A 19 2.02 30.76 -16.60
C LEU A 19 1.51 29.33 -16.83
N ILE A 20 1.45 28.87 -18.09
CA ILE A 20 0.96 27.53 -18.44
C ILE A 20 2.03 26.45 -18.20
N LEU A 21 3.32 26.81 -18.20
CA LEU A 21 4.43 25.88 -17.98
C LEU A 21 4.85 25.75 -16.51
N ALA A 22 4.13 26.38 -15.58
CA ALA A 22 4.42 26.23 -14.15
C ALA A 22 4.14 24.79 -13.70
N PRO A 23 5.13 24.08 -13.12
CA PRO A 23 4.89 22.73 -12.60
C PRO A 23 3.90 22.81 -11.44
N VAL A 24 2.74 22.18 -11.60
CA VAL A 24 1.77 22.05 -10.52
C VAL A 24 2.24 20.90 -9.62
N SER A 25 2.68 21.22 -8.41
CA SER A 25 2.98 20.21 -7.42
C SER A 25 1.68 19.54 -6.97
N VAL A 26 1.50 18.28 -7.35
CA VAL A 26 0.42 17.45 -6.82
C VAL A 26 0.89 16.86 -5.50
N PHE A 27 0.24 17.23 -4.39
CA PHE A 27 0.48 16.61 -3.11
C PHE A 27 -0.39 15.36 -2.98
N ALA A 28 0.26 14.21 -2.76
CA ALA A 28 -0.45 12.99 -2.36
C ALA A 28 -0.96 13.14 -0.93
N GLU A 29 -2.16 12.65 -0.66
CA GLU A 29 -2.72 12.61 0.70
C GLU A 29 -1.84 11.72 1.59
N GLN A 30 -1.42 12.27 2.74
CA GLN A 30 -0.62 11.54 3.72
C GLN A 30 -1.47 10.40 4.29
N ALA A 31 -0.91 9.18 4.30
CA ALA A 31 -1.58 8.06 4.97
C ALA A 31 -1.84 8.40 6.45
N PRO A 32 -2.99 7.98 7.01
CA PRO A 32 -3.32 8.25 8.41
C PRO A 32 -2.27 7.59 9.32
N ALA A 33 -2.00 8.23 10.46
CA ALA A 33 -1.18 7.63 11.49
C ALA A 33 -1.84 6.33 12.00
N ALA A 34 -1.02 5.32 12.30
CA ALA A 34 -1.52 4.08 12.88
C ALA A 34 -2.13 4.34 14.28
N PRO A 35 -3.25 3.69 14.63
CA PRO A 35 -3.80 3.78 15.98
C PRO A 35 -2.87 3.11 17.00
N GLY A 36 -2.98 3.52 18.26
CA GLY A 36 -2.33 2.79 19.36
C GLY A 36 -2.99 1.42 19.54
N ILE A 37 -2.21 0.34 19.43
CA ILE A 37 -2.67 -1.04 19.64
C ILE A 37 -2.04 -1.57 20.92
N ASP A 38 -2.87 -2.02 21.86
CA ASP A 38 -2.43 -2.66 23.10
C ASP A 38 -2.10 -4.14 22.87
N ALA A 39 -0.93 -4.40 22.28
CA ALA A 39 -0.41 -5.73 22.04
C ALA A 39 1.13 -5.72 22.03
N LYS A 40 1.74 -6.86 22.39
CA LYS A 40 3.20 -7.04 22.37
C LYS A 40 3.78 -6.93 20.96
N ALA A 41 3.08 -7.48 19.98
CA ALA A 41 3.42 -7.46 18.57
C ALA A 41 2.14 -7.54 17.72
N TRP A 42 2.14 -6.89 16.56
CA TRP A 42 1.03 -6.92 15.60
C TRP A 42 1.49 -6.53 14.19
N ILE A 43 0.74 -6.94 13.19
CA ILE A 43 0.99 -6.64 11.78
C ILE A 43 -0.33 -6.55 11.03
N LEU A 44 -0.44 -5.59 10.11
CA LEU A 44 -1.54 -5.45 9.17
C LEU A 44 -1.01 -5.54 7.73
N ILE A 45 -1.53 -6.50 6.97
CA ILE A 45 -1.06 -6.81 5.61
C ILE A 45 -2.26 -6.79 4.65
N ASP A 46 -2.08 -6.18 3.48
CA ASP A 46 -2.99 -6.37 2.36
C ASP A 46 -2.80 -7.76 1.72
N TYR A 47 -3.88 -8.55 1.64
CA TYR A 47 -3.82 -9.94 1.17
C TYR A 47 -3.37 -10.06 -0.30
N ALA A 48 -3.86 -9.17 -1.18
CA ALA A 48 -3.63 -9.31 -2.62
C ALA A 48 -2.19 -8.96 -3.02
N SER A 49 -1.63 -7.90 -2.43
CA SER A 49 -0.29 -7.41 -2.74
C SER A 49 0.80 -7.92 -1.79
N GLY A 50 0.43 -8.42 -0.61
CA GLY A 50 1.36 -8.73 0.47
C GLY A 50 1.99 -7.50 1.12
N LYS A 51 1.50 -6.29 0.83
CA LYS A 51 2.05 -5.05 1.38
C LYS A 51 1.73 -4.94 2.87
N VAL A 52 2.76 -4.76 3.69
CA VAL A 52 2.60 -4.35 5.09
C VAL A 52 2.10 -2.91 5.12
N LEU A 53 0.92 -2.70 5.69
CA LEU A 53 0.31 -1.37 5.84
C LEU A 53 0.84 -0.67 7.08
N THR A 54 0.99 -1.43 8.17
CA THR A 54 1.57 -0.97 9.44
C THR A 54 1.88 -2.17 10.33
N GLU A 55 2.87 -2.04 11.22
CA GLU A 55 3.30 -3.12 12.11
C GLU A 55 4.00 -2.59 13.37
N SER A 56 4.11 -3.44 14.39
CA SER A 56 4.97 -3.22 15.56
C SER A 56 5.49 -4.56 16.06
N SER A 57 6.81 -4.68 16.20
CA SER A 57 7.50 -5.89 16.68
C SER A 57 7.08 -7.19 15.97
N ALA A 58 6.72 -7.13 14.67
CA ALA A 58 6.11 -8.25 13.95
C ALA A 58 7.00 -9.51 13.87
N ASP A 59 8.32 -9.35 13.84
CA ASP A 59 9.29 -10.45 13.80
C ASP A 59 9.71 -10.96 15.19
N GLN A 60 9.16 -10.38 16.27
CA GLN A 60 9.45 -10.83 17.62
C GLN A 60 8.92 -12.26 17.81
N ARG A 61 9.80 -13.17 18.25
CA ARG A 61 9.41 -14.54 18.58
C ARG A 61 8.52 -14.56 19.83
N LEU A 62 7.33 -15.09 19.68
CA LEU A 62 6.33 -15.27 20.73
C LEU A 62 5.73 -16.68 20.65
N ASP A 63 5.23 -17.20 21.77
CA ASP A 63 4.54 -18.48 21.78
C ASP A 63 3.21 -18.38 21.01
N PRO A 64 3.00 -19.16 19.93
CA PRO A 64 1.81 -19.03 19.09
C PRO A 64 0.55 -19.65 19.72
N ALA A 65 0.70 -20.48 20.76
CA ALA A 65 -0.40 -21.22 21.40
C ALA A 65 -1.32 -21.89 20.35
N SER A 66 -2.63 -21.59 20.38
CA SER A 66 -3.61 -22.16 19.46
C SER A 66 -3.41 -21.73 18.00
N LEU A 67 -2.70 -20.62 17.71
CA LEU A 67 -2.39 -20.18 16.33
C LEU A 67 -1.57 -21.22 15.57
N THR A 68 -0.83 -22.10 16.26
CA THR A 68 -0.16 -23.26 15.66
C THR A 68 -1.11 -24.09 14.78
N LYS A 69 -2.41 -24.15 15.14
CA LYS A 69 -3.43 -24.87 14.37
C LYS A 69 -3.60 -24.33 12.95
N MET A 70 -3.25 -23.07 12.67
CA MET A 70 -3.25 -22.54 11.30
C MET A 70 -2.29 -23.31 10.40
N MET A 71 -1.09 -23.64 10.89
CA MET A 71 -0.15 -24.48 10.14
C MET A 71 -0.64 -25.92 10.04
N THR A 72 -1.24 -26.48 11.09
CA THR A 72 -1.85 -27.82 11.03
C THR A 72 -2.92 -27.90 9.94
N SER A 73 -3.85 -26.95 9.92
CA SER A 73 -4.89 -26.86 8.89
C SER A 73 -4.30 -26.60 7.50
N TYR A 74 -3.24 -25.80 7.39
CA TYR A 74 -2.54 -25.58 6.14
C TYR A 74 -1.97 -26.88 5.57
N VAL A 75 -1.31 -27.70 6.39
CA VAL A 75 -0.76 -29.00 5.95
C VAL A 75 -1.87 -29.96 5.51
N VAL A 76 -2.98 -30.03 6.25
CA VAL A 76 -4.15 -30.83 5.86
C VAL A 76 -4.73 -30.34 4.53
N GLY A 77 -4.92 -29.03 4.37
CA GLY A 77 -5.42 -28.44 3.12
C GLY A 77 -4.51 -28.73 1.92
N GLN A 78 -3.19 -28.69 2.13
CA GLN A 78 -2.20 -29.07 1.11
C GLN A 78 -2.26 -30.55 0.74
N ALA A 79 -2.52 -31.44 1.72
CA ALA A 79 -2.69 -32.87 1.47
C ALA A 79 -3.96 -33.16 0.65
N ILE A 80 -5.08 -32.49 0.98
CA ILE A 80 -6.33 -32.57 0.21
C ILE A 80 -6.10 -32.03 -1.21
N LYS A 81 -5.48 -30.86 -1.35
CA LYS A 81 -5.16 -30.24 -2.65
C LYS A 81 -4.28 -31.14 -3.52
N ALA A 82 -3.36 -31.87 -2.90
CA ALA A 82 -2.48 -32.83 -3.58
C ALA A 82 -3.15 -34.20 -3.83
N GLY A 83 -4.42 -34.40 -3.44
CA GLY A 83 -5.15 -35.65 -3.60
C GLY A 83 -4.64 -36.80 -2.72
N LYS A 84 -3.88 -36.49 -1.65
CA LYS A 84 -3.31 -37.50 -0.74
C LYS A 84 -4.32 -38.05 0.26
N ILE A 85 -5.29 -37.22 0.64
CA ILE A 85 -6.41 -37.54 1.52
C ILE A 85 -7.66 -36.82 0.99
N LYS A 86 -8.84 -37.27 1.41
CA LYS A 86 -10.12 -36.63 1.08
C LYS A 86 -10.84 -36.16 2.34
N PRO A 87 -11.71 -35.14 2.25
CA PRO A 87 -12.50 -34.69 3.39
C PRO A 87 -13.41 -35.77 4.01
N ASP A 88 -13.78 -36.78 3.23
CA ASP A 88 -14.69 -37.87 3.58
C ASP A 88 -13.97 -39.20 3.89
N ASP A 89 -12.63 -39.20 3.94
CA ASP A 89 -11.88 -40.38 4.39
C ASP A 89 -12.22 -40.69 5.86
N LEU A 90 -12.48 -41.96 6.15
CA LEU A 90 -12.64 -42.43 7.54
C LEU A 90 -11.26 -42.46 8.22
N VAL A 91 -11.18 -41.85 9.41
CA VAL A 91 -9.97 -41.70 10.23
C VAL A 91 -9.97 -42.70 11.38
#